data_AF-A0A7S1TN63-F1
#
_entry.id   AF-A0A7S1TN63-F1
#
_cell.length_a   1.000
_cell.length_b   1.000
_cell.length_c   1.000
_cell.angle_alpha   90.00
_cell.angle_beta   90.00
_cell.angle_gamma   90.00
#
_symmetry.space_group_name_H-M   'P 1'
#
loop_
_entity.id
_entity.type
_entity.pdbx_description
1 polymer ?
#
loop_
_entity_poly.entity_id
_entity_poly.type
_entity_poly.pdbx_seq_one_letter_code
_entity_poly.pdbx_strand_id
1 'polypeptide(L)'
;DNEFGSCRIDVSSFVASKFPVTIGEFASFVSMGGYHQKQFWTERDWAWKCNDKVFLPASWYTPSSVDSTWNPADATQFPARNSYVMRNTSLLLCLGRTESLEPISALPVFCSLAEARAYATWKKCRLATEAEWYRMSFGTISTPRDEAKNSPSALSM
;
A
#
# COMPACT_ATOMS: atom_id res chain seq x y z
N ASP A 1 21.07 -1.67 19.13
CA ASP A 1 19.63 -1.73 18.82
C ASP A 1 19.32 -0.65 17.77
N ASN A 2 18.12 -0.62 17.20
CA ASN A 2 17.69 0.39 16.21
C ASN A 2 16.56 1.30 16.71
N GLU A 3 16.03 1.09 17.92
CA GLU A 3 14.86 1.79 18.47
C GLU A 3 15.18 2.64 19.71
N PHE A 4 16.41 2.62 20.21
CA PHE A 4 16.75 3.27 21.47
C PHE A 4 17.28 4.69 21.25
N GLY A 5 17.19 5.50 22.32
CA GLY A 5 17.43 6.93 22.28
C GLY A 5 16.13 7.73 22.08
N SER A 6 16.24 9.06 22.15
CA SER A 6 15.10 9.94 21.86
C SER A 6 15.53 10.98 20.84
N CYS A 7 14.72 11.15 19.81
CA CYS A 7 14.92 12.14 18.76
C CYS A 7 13.66 13.00 18.65
N ARG A 8 13.82 14.32 18.48
CA ARG A 8 12.72 15.25 18.24
C ARG A 8 12.76 15.68 16.79
N ILE A 9 11.68 15.43 16.06
CA ILE A 9 11.52 15.77 14.65
C ILE A 9 10.27 16.65 14.53
N ASP A 10 10.42 17.82 13.91
CA ASP A 10 9.28 18.67 13.59
C ASP A 10 8.53 18.11 12.37
N VAL A 11 7.22 17.94 12.50
CA VAL A 11 6.36 17.34 11.47
C VAL A 11 5.26 18.34 11.13
N SER A 12 5.26 18.81 9.89
CA SER A 12 4.23 19.71 9.36
C SER A 12 2.85 19.05 9.37
N SER A 13 1.78 19.85 9.24
CA SER A 13 0.42 19.32 9.13
C SER A 13 0.24 18.46 7.87
N PHE A 14 -0.44 17.32 8.01
CA PHE A 14 -0.76 16.41 6.91
C PHE A 14 -2.12 15.73 7.14
N VAL A 15 -2.64 15.09 6.09
CA VAL A 15 -3.80 14.19 6.17
C VAL A 15 -3.36 12.81 5.71
N ALA A 16 -3.83 11.77 6.40
CA ALA A 16 -3.53 10.39 6.07
C ALA A 16 -4.79 9.55 6.02
N SER A 17 -4.74 8.46 5.25
CA SER A 17 -5.81 7.46 5.26
C SER A 17 -5.96 6.84 6.63
N LYS A 18 -7.20 6.62 7.06
CA LYS A 18 -7.52 5.91 8.29
C LYS A 18 -7.21 4.41 8.19
N PHE A 19 -7.27 3.84 6.99
CA PHE A 19 -7.11 2.40 6.76
C PHE A 19 -5.99 2.13 5.74
N PRO A 20 -5.32 0.96 5.83
CA PRO A 20 -4.40 0.50 4.80
C PRO A 20 -5.07 0.37 3.43
N VAL A 21 -4.28 0.45 2.37
CA VAL A 21 -4.74 0.19 1.01
C VAL A 21 -5.20 -1.26 0.91
N THR A 22 -6.40 -1.45 0.35
CA THR A 22 -6.98 -2.79 0.25
C THR A 22 -6.53 -3.53 -1.02
N ILE A 23 -6.73 -4.85 -1.04
CA ILE A 23 -6.49 -5.70 -2.21
C ILE A 23 -7.33 -5.20 -3.41
N GLY A 24 -8.59 -4.83 -3.20
CA GLY A 24 -9.47 -4.34 -4.27
C GLY A 24 -9.03 -2.99 -4.84
N GLU A 25 -8.58 -2.08 -3.97
CA GLU A 25 -8.01 -0.80 -4.41
C GLU A 25 -6.72 -1.00 -5.22
N PHE A 26 -5.84 -1.89 -4.76
CA PHE A 26 -4.61 -2.21 -5.48
C PHE A 26 -4.87 -2.97 -6.79
N ALA A 27 -5.89 -3.84 -6.84
CA ALA A 27 -6.32 -4.51 -8.07
C ALA A 27 -6.75 -3.51 -9.15
N SER A 28 -7.34 -2.38 -8.74
CA SER A 28 -7.69 -1.29 -9.66
C SER A 28 -6.44 -0.65 -10.28
N PHE A 29 -5.37 -0.47 -9.50
CA PHE A 29 -4.08 0.01 -10.02
C PHE A 29 -3.48 -0.98 -11.03
N VAL A 30 -3.48 -2.28 -10.72
CA VAL A 30 -2.96 -3.33 -11.62
C VAL A 30 -3.75 -3.35 -12.94
N SER A 31 -5.08 -3.43 -12.85
CA SER A 31 -5.97 -3.54 -14.02
C SER A 31 -5.96 -2.30 -14.92
N MET A 32 -5.67 -1.12 -14.36
CA MET A 32 -5.47 0.11 -15.14
C MET A 32 -4.05 0.21 -15.74
N GLY A 33 -3.29 -0.89 -15.74
CA GLY A 33 -1.96 -0.95 -16.34
C GLY A 33 -0.88 -0.24 -15.52
N GLY A 34 -1.04 -0.15 -14.19
CA GLY A 34 -0.06 0.49 -13.31
C GLY A 34 1.36 -0.06 -13.44
N TYR A 35 1.49 -1.36 -13.72
CA TYR A 35 2.78 -2.01 -13.98
C TYR A 35 3.34 -1.70 -15.39
N HIS A 36 2.57 -1.12 -16.31
CA HIS A 36 3.03 -0.82 -17.67
C HIS A 36 3.42 0.65 -17.86
N GLN A 37 3.06 1.51 -16.89
CA GLN A 37 3.23 2.96 -17.00
C GLN A 37 4.42 3.44 -16.17
N LYS A 38 5.58 3.69 -16.83
CA LYS A 38 6.82 4.14 -16.18
C LYS A 38 6.65 5.39 -15.30
N GLN A 39 5.72 6.28 -15.66
CA GLN A 39 5.45 7.54 -14.94
C GLN A 39 5.07 7.38 -13.46
N PHE A 40 4.59 6.20 -13.04
CA PHE A 40 4.27 5.95 -11.64
C PHE A 40 5.48 5.49 -10.82
N TRP A 41 6.57 5.11 -11.48
CA TRP A 41 7.72 4.46 -10.85
C TRP A 41 8.90 5.43 -10.79
N THR A 42 9.71 5.31 -9.74
CA THR A 42 11.04 5.93 -9.75
C THR A 42 11.92 5.22 -10.77
N GLU A 43 13.00 5.86 -11.23
CA GLU A 43 13.92 5.22 -12.19
C GLU A 43 14.53 3.93 -11.63
N ARG A 44 14.95 3.96 -10.37
CA ARG A 44 15.48 2.78 -9.67
C ARG A 44 14.45 1.66 -9.60
N ASP A 45 13.21 1.96 -9.24
CA ASP A 45 12.16 0.94 -9.10
C ASP A 45 11.74 0.38 -10.45
N TRP A 46 11.66 1.23 -11.48
CA TRP A 46 11.37 0.78 -12.83
C TRP A 46 12.46 -0.15 -13.37
N ALA A 47 13.73 0.20 -13.16
CA ALA A 47 14.87 -0.63 -13.56
C ALA A 47 14.83 -2.00 -12.87
N TRP A 48 14.61 -2.02 -11.54
CA TRP A 48 14.42 -3.25 -10.78
C TRP A 48 13.26 -4.09 -11.34
N LYS A 49 12.09 -3.47 -11.53
CA LYS A 49 10.89 -4.13 -12.04
C LYS A 49 11.13 -4.77 -13.41
N CYS A 50 11.86 -4.08 -14.30
CA CYS A 50 12.24 -4.59 -15.61
C CYS A 50 13.26 -5.73 -15.53
N ASN A 51 14.29 -5.61 -14.70
CA ASN A 51 15.33 -6.62 -14.52
C ASN A 51 14.76 -7.93 -13.97
N ASP A 52 13.94 -7.82 -12.92
CA ASP A 52 13.37 -8.96 -12.20
C ASP A 52 12.06 -9.45 -12.83
N LYS A 53 11.64 -8.83 -13.95
CA LYS A 53 10.42 -9.18 -14.71
C LYS A 53 9.18 -9.21 -13.81
N VAL A 54 9.03 -8.18 -12.98
CA VAL A 54 7.90 -8.05 -12.05
C VAL A 54 6.71 -7.42 -12.77
N PHE A 55 5.65 -8.21 -12.98
CA PHE A 55 4.44 -7.76 -13.69
C PHE A 55 3.19 -7.68 -12.80
N LEU A 56 3.27 -8.28 -11.61
CA LEU A 56 2.20 -8.37 -10.61
C LEU A 56 2.85 -8.39 -9.22
N PRO A 57 2.07 -8.10 -8.15
CA PRO A 57 2.55 -8.33 -6.78
C PRO A 57 3.01 -9.77 -6.60
N ALA A 58 4.07 -9.97 -5.82
CA ALA A 58 4.69 -11.29 -5.61
C ALA A 58 3.71 -12.36 -5.09
N SER A 59 2.69 -11.93 -4.35
CA SER A 59 1.65 -12.81 -3.81
C SER A 59 0.53 -13.13 -4.80
N TRP A 60 0.55 -12.64 -6.06
CA TRP A 60 -0.54 -12.77 -7.03
C TRP A 60 -0.10 -13.67 -8.19
N TYR A 61 -1.04 -14.41 -8.78
CA TYR A 61 -0.83 -15.19 -10.00
C TYR A 61 -2.07 -15.13 -10.89
N THR A 62 -1.87 -15.42 -12.17
CA THR A 62 -2.95 -15.60 -13.15
C THR A 62 -3.20 -17.10 -13.33
N PRO A 63 -4.45 -17.58 -13.34
CA PRO A 63 -4.78 -19.01 -13.51
C PRO A 63 -4.13 -19.68 -14.74
N SER A 64 -3.81 -18.91 -15.78
CA SER A 64 -3.05 -19.35 -16.95
C SER A 64 -1.60 -19.78 -16.66
N SER A 65 -1.11 -19.67 -15.41
CA SER A 65 0.17 -20.22 -14.97
C SER A 65 0.08 -21.64 -14.40
N VAL A 66 -1.12 -22.23 -14.32
CA VAL A 66 -1.36 -23.58 -13.78
C VAL A 66 -1.71 -24.59 -14.87
N ASP A 67 -2.07 -24.14 -16.08
CA ASP A 67 -2.31 -25.03 -17.22
C ASP A 67 -1.21 -24.85 -18.28
N SER A 68 -0.66 -25.97 -18.75
CA SER A 68 0.66 -26.10 -19.40
C SER A 68 0.73 -25.59 -20.84
N THR A 69 -0.08 -24.59 -21.21
CA THR A 69 -0.20 -24.10 -22.59
C THR A 69 -0.06 -22.58 -22.65
N TRP A 70 0.97 -22.04 -22.00
CA TRP A 70 1.24 -20.60 -22.01
C TRP A 70 2.03 -20.18 -23.26
N ASN A 71 1.43 -19.30 -24.07
CA ASN A 71 2.09 -18.59 -25.17
C ASN A 71 2.46 -17.16 -24.73
N PRO A 72 3.75 -16.74 -24.79
CA PRO A 72 4.18 -15.40 -24.42
C PRO A 72 3.53 -14.25 -25.23
N ALA A 73 2.92 -14.55 -26.39
CA ALA A 73 2.19 -13.57 -27.19
C ALA A 73 0.83 -13.13 -26.57
N ASP A 74 0.25 -13.93 -25.68
CA ASP A 74 -1.08 -13.69 -25.08
C ASP A 74 -1.04 -12.71 -23.89
N ALA A 75 0.16 -12.27 -23.48
CA ALA A 75 0.35 -11.29 -22.40
C ALA A 75 -0.23 -9.89 -22.71
N THR A 76 -0.71 -9.68 -23.94
CA THR A 76 -1.43 -8.45 -24.35
C THR A 76 -2.90 -8.44 -23.92
N GLN A 77 -3.44 -9.59 -23.50
CA GLN A 77 -4.82 -9.72 -23.07
C GLN A 77 -4.87 -9.87 -21.54
N PHE A 78 -4.92 -8.74 -20.84
CA PHE A 78 -5.17 -8.75 -19.40
C PHE A 78 -6.51 -9.46 -19.14
N PRO A 79 -6.53 -10.49 -18.31
CA PRO A 79 -7.78 -11.14 -18.00
C PRO A 79 -8.71 -10.15 -17.30
N ALA A 80 -10.00 -10.25 -17.61
CA ALA A 80 -11.03 -9.34 -17.14
C ALA A 80 -10.95 -9.10 -15.62
N ARG A 81 -11.45 -7.94 -15.18
CA ARG A 81 -11.61 -7.55 -13.77
C ARG A 81 -11.90 -8.79 -12.91
N ASN A 82 -10.96 -9.15 -12.03
CA ASN A 82 -11.05 -10.19 -10.99
C ASN A 82 -10.45 -11.59 -11.26
N SER A 83 -9.62 -11.82 -12.27
CA SER A 83 -8.97 -13.14 -12.41
C SER A 83 -7.66 -13.33 -11.63
N TYR A 84 -7.20 -12.35 -10.85
CA TYR A 84 -5.97 -12.49 -10.08
C TYR A 84 -6.23 -13.33 -8.85
N VAL A 85 -5.51 -14.45 -8.71
CA VAL A 85 -5.59 -15.29 -7.52
C VAL A 85 -4.37 -15.00 -6.66
N MET A 86 -4.55 -14.80 -5.36
CA MET A 86 -3.41 -14.67 -4.45
C MET A 86 -2.83 -16.07 -4.18
N ARG A 87 -1.51 -16.26 -4.36
CA ARG A 87 -0.79 -17.52 -4.08
C ARG A 87 -1.07 -18.07 -2.67
N ASN A 88 -1.38 -17.19 -1.72
CA ASN A 88 -1.68 -17.57 -0.33
C ASN A 88 -3.19 -17.56 0.02
N THR A 89 -4.10 -17.18 -0.88
CA THR A 89 -5.55 -17.41 -0.65
C THR A 89 -5.92 -18.88 -0.80
N SER A 90 -5.03 -19.73 -1.34
CA SER A 90 -5.11 -21.18 -1.15
C SER A 90 -5.18 -21.55 0.34
N LEU A 91 -4.57 -20.78 1.24
CA LEU A 91 -4.65 -21.00 2.68
C LEU A 91 -6.05 -20.65 3.24
N LEU A 92 -6.72 -19.64 2.67
CA LEU A 92 -8.12 -19.30 2.95
C LEU A 92 -9.10 -20.37 2.41
N LEU A 93 -8.81 -20.94 1.24
CA LEU A 93 -9.54 -22.10 0.70
C LEU A 93 -9.27 -23.39 1.51
N CYS A 94 -8.03 -23.61 1.98
CA CYS A 94 -7.66 -24.74 2.85
C CYS A 94 -8.28 -24.64 4.26
N LEU A 95 -8.64 -23.43 4.72
CA LEU A 95 -9.38 -23.21 5.97
C LEU A 95 -10.90 -23.43 5.83
N GLY A 96 -11.37 -23.97 4.69
CA GLY A 96 -12.73 -24.48 4.54
C GLY A 96 -13.84 -23.43 4.43
N ARG A 97 -13.51 -22.15 4.17
CA ARG A 97 -14.53 -21.13 3.90
C ARG A 97 -14.80 -21.03 2.39
N THR A 98 -15.84 -21.72 1.95
CA THR A 98 -16.44 -21.60 0.61
C THR A 98 -17.46 -20.46 0.57
N GLU A 99 -17.03 -19.24 0.87
CA GLU A 99 -17.90 -18.05 0.82
C GLU A 99 -17.34 -17.06 -0.22
N SER A 100 -18.21 -16.16 -0.70
CA SER A 100 -17.94 -15.11 -1.70
C SER A 100 -16.58 -14.40 -1.49
N LEU A 101 -15.90 -13.99 -2.57
CA LEU A 101 -14.59 -13.31 -2.55
C LEU A 101 -14.63 -11.84 -2.08
N GLU A 102 -15.83 -11.26 -1.93
CA GLU A 102 -16.06 -9.89 -1.41
C GLU A 102 -15.24 -9.54 -0.14
N PRO A 103 -15.10 -10.41 0.88
CA PRO A 103 -14.35 -10.11 2.11
C PRO A 103 -12.85 -9.93 1.88
N ILE A 104 -12.27 -10.56 0.85
CA ILE A 104 -10.82 -10.52 0.60
C ILE A 104 -10.44 -9.17 -0.01
N SER A 105 -11.30 -8.60 -0.85
CA SER A 105 -11.06 -7.31 -1.48
C SER A 105 -10.88 -6.16 -0.49
N ALA A 106 -11.47 -6.27 0.71
CA ALA A 106 -11.38 -5.31 1.80
C ALA A 106 -10.15 -5.49 2.69
N LEU A 107 -9.41 -6.60 2.56
CA LEU A 107 -8.20 -6.83 3.35
C LEU A 107 -7.03 -5.96 2.86
N PRO A 108 -6.06 -5.64 3.72
CA PRO A 108 -4.84 -4.94 3.32
C PRO A 108 -4.05 -5.71 2.27
N VAL A 109 -3.50 -4.99 1.29
CA VAL A 109 -2.64 -5.59 0.26
C VAL A 109 -1.22 -5.83 0.79
N PHE A 110 -0.64 -6.98 0.41
CA PHE A 110 0.79 -7.24 0.58
C PHE A 110 1.54 -6.87 -0.70
N CYS A 111 2.46 -5.92 -0.60
CA CYS A 111 3.29 -5.46 -1.71
C CYS A 111 4.68 -5.01 -1.23
N SER A 112 5.62 -4.91 -2.16
CA SER A 112 6.93 -4.33 -1.91
C SER A 112 6.87 -2.80 -1.77
N LEU A 113 7.91 -2.20 -1.19
CA LEU A 113 8.02 -0.74 -1.08
C LEU A 113 8.00 -0.04 -2.45
N ALA A 114 8.61 -0.64 -3.48
CA ALA A 114 8.60 -0.11 -4.84
C ALA A 114 7.17 -0.02 -5.40
N GLU A 115 6.39 -1.07 -5.19
CA GLU A 115 4.98 -1.12 -5.61
C GLU A 115 4.10 -0.16 -4.81
N ALA A 116 4.31 -0.06 -3.50
CA ALA A 116 3.60 0.89 -2.64
C ALA A 116 3.84 2.35 -3.08
N ARG A 117 5.10 2.70 -3.42
CA ARG A 117 5.42 4.01 -4.00
C ARG A 117 4.71 4.23 -5.33
N ALA A 118 4.73 3.23 -6.22
CA ALA A 118 4.09 3.36 -7.53
C ALA A 118 2.57 3.56 -7.41
N TYR A 119 1.93 2.81 -6.52
CA TYR A 119 0.51 2.96 -6.20
C TYR A 119 0.20 4.36 -5.66
N ALA A 120 1.02 4.87 -4.74
CA ALA A 120 0.84 6.21 -4.18
C ALA A 120 0.92 7.29 -5.28
N THR A 121 1.93 7.21 -6.16
CA THR A 121 2.05 8.12 -7.32
C THR A 121 0.80 8.05 -8.22
N TRP A 122 0.29 6.85 -8.52
CA TRP A 122 -0.92 6.66 -9.31
C TRP A 122 -2.16 7.30 -8.67
N LYS A 123 -2.31 7.15 -7.35
CA LYS A 123 -3.38 7.80 -6.56
C LYS A 123 -3.15 9.29 -6.32
N LYS A 124 -2.03 9.86 -6.79
CA LYS A 124 -1.60 11.25 -6.53
C LYS A 124 -1.43 11.56 -5.03
N CYS A 125 -0.91 10.60 -4.29
CA CYS A 125 -0.54 10.72 -2.89
C CYS A 125 0.91 10.25 -2.68
N ARG A 126 1.34 10.16 -1.41
CA ARG A 126 2.68 9.68 -1.04
C ARG A 126 2.61 8.78 0.18
N LEU A 127 3.69 8.04 0.40
CA LEU A 127 3.88 7.32 1.65
C LEU A 127 4.19 8.31 2.78
N ALA A 128 3.72 7.97 3.98
CA ALA A 128 4.09 8.69 5.19
C ALA A 128 5.57 8.43 5.49
N THR A 129 6.25 9.45 6.02
CA THR A 129 7.55 9.26 6.66
C THR A 129 7.39 8.51 7.97
N GLU A 130 8.48 7.95 8.48
CA GLU A 130 8.47 7.29 9.79
C GLU A 130 7.99 8.23 10.90
N ALA A 131 8.47 9.48 10.94
CA ALA A 131 8.06 10.47 11.92
C ALA A 131 6.56 10.82 11.84
N GLU A 132 6.02 10.94 10.62
CA GLU A 132 4.57 11.10 10.41
C GLU A 132 3.79 9.89 10.91
N TRP A 133 4.31 8.67 10.68
CA TRP A 133 3.70 7.44 11.15
C TRP A 133 3.67 7.34 12.68
N TYR A 134 4.77 7.68 13.36
CA TYR A 134 4.79 7.78 14.82
C TYR A 134 3.75 8.80 15.33
N ARG A 135 3.64 9.96 14.68
CA ARG A 135 2.66 10.98 15.07
C ARG A 135 1.21 10.53 14.86
N MET A 136 0.93 9.74 13.83
CA MET A 136 -0.40 9.12 13.62
C MET A 136 -0.71 8.06 14.68
N SER A 137 0.26 7.21 15.00
CA SER A 137 0.07 6.05 15.87
C SER A 137 -0.05 6.43 17.35
N PHE A 138 0.76 7.38 17.81
CA PHE A 138 0.87 7.74 19.23
C PHE A 138 0.35 9.13 19.56
N GLY A 139 -0.02 9.93 18.55
CA GLY A 139 -0.41 11.33 18.73
C GLY A 139 0.78 12.22 19.08
N THR A 140 0.50 13.46 19.48
CA THR A 140 1.50 14.35 20.07
C THR A 140 1.55 14.18 21.58
N ILE A 141 2.75 14.03 22.13
CA ILE A 141 2.97 14.33 23.55
C ILE A 141 2.72 15.83 23.70
N SER A 142 1.67 16.21 24.44
CA SER A 142 1.43 17.61 24.78
C SER A 142 2.64 18.12 25.53
N THR A 143 3.30 19.15 25.00
CA THR A 143 4.32 19.83 25.79
C THR A 143 3.61 20.81 26.74
N PRO A 144 4.14 21.09 27.95
CA PRO A 144 3.55 22.09 28.85
C PRO A 144 3.40 23.49 28.21
N ARG A 145 4.08 23.73 27.09
CA ARG A 145 3.97 24.97 26.30
C ARG A 145 2.64 25.11 25.56
N ASP A 146 1.97 23.99 25.27
CA ASP A 146 0.67 23.96 24.61
C ASP A 146 -0.48 24.22 25.61
N GLU A 147 -0.32 23.79 26.87
CA GLU A 147 -1.24 24.13 27.98
C GLU A 147 -1.23 25.64 28.31
N ALA A 148 -0.07 26.29 28.19
CA ALA A 148 0.06 27.73 28.39
C ALA A 148 -0.67 28.56 27.32
N LYS A 149 -0.91 28.01 26.12
CA LYS A 149 -1.67 28.68 25.05
C LYS A 149 -3.18 28.42 25.10
N ASN A 150 -3.61 27.33 25.76
CA ASN A 150 -5.01 26.95 25.89
C ASN A 150 -5.64 27.24 27.26
N SER A 151 -4.91 27.87 28.18
CA SER A 151 -5.53 28.47 29.36
C SER A 151 -6.46 29.61 28.92
N PRO A 152 -7.76 29.60 29.25
CA PRO A 152 -8.59 30.79 29.09
C PRO A 152 -7.90 31.91 29.87
N SER A 153 -7.69 33.08 29.25
CA SER A 153 -7.13 34.25 29.92
C SER A 153 -7.87 34.45 31.24
N ALA A 154 -7.21 34.08 32.33
CA ALA A 154 -7.60 34.53 33.64
C ALA A 154 -7.42 36.05 33.65
N LEU A 155 -8.51 36.74 34.00
CA LEU A 155 -8.63 38.15 34.41
C LEU A 155 -8.97 39.19 33.35
N SER A 156 -10.19 39.72 33.48
CA SER A 156 -10.40 41.16 33.69
C SER A 156 -11.68 41.40 34.51
N MET A 157 -11.47 41.89 35.75
CA MET A 157 -12.37 42.51 36.74
C MET A 157 -13.37 41.64 37.49
#